data_AF-A0A2Z3HVZ5-F1
#
_entry.id   AF-A0A2Z3HVZ5-F1
#
_cell.length_a   1.000
_cell.length_b   1.000
_cell.length_c   1.000
_cell.angle_alpha   90.00
_cell.angle_beta   90.00
_cell.angle_gamma   90.00
#
_symmetry.space_group_name_H-M   'P 1'
#
loop_
_entity.id
_entity.type
_entity.pdbx_description
1 polymer ?
#
loop_
_entity_poly.entity_id
_entity_poly.type
_entity_poly.pdbx_seq_one_letter_code
_entity_poly.pdbx_strand_id
1 'polypeptide(L)'
;MIVALWLAASVTTVCLEPGGGLSPVICKAPATRLDARREVCECPTGRRTDAPLCAEGETPPPETRQLNAFRRKAGQDGSLVGDRYRDRPLCVIPPNPQGRRP
;
A
#
# COMPACT_ATOMS: atom_id res chain seq x y z
N MET A 1 -27.59 14.00 15.26
CA MET A 1 -26.59 12.92 15.05
C MET A 1 -25.71 13.35 13.91
N ILE A 2 -24.48 13.80 14.20
CA ILE A 2 -23.51 14.21 13.18
C ILE A 2 -22.94 12.93 12.59
N VAL A 3 -23.34 12.60 11.37
CA VAL A 3 -22.66 11.59 10.56
C VAL A 3 -21.27 12.14 10.32
N ALA A 4 -20.28 11.63 11.05
CA ALA A 4 -18.89 11.90 10.75
C ALA A 4 -18.67 11.46 9.30
N LEU A 5 -18.55 12.42 8.39
CA LEU A 5 -18.02 12.17 7.06
C LEU A 5 -16.59 11.67 7.27
N TRP A 6 -16.45 10.36 7.31
CA TRP A 6 -15.19 9.72 7.00
C TRP A 6 -14.85 10.19 5.59
N LEU A 7 -13.90 11.11 5.48
CA LEU A 7 -13.10 11.26 4.27
C LEU A 7 -12.61 9.84 3.99
N ALA A 8 -13.24 9.16 3.03
CA ALA A 8 -12.85 7.83 2.64
C ALA A 8 -11.45 7.98 2.06
N ALA A 9 -10.43 7.79 2.89
CA ALA A 9 -9.06 7.67 2.43
C ALA A 9 -9.09 6.57 1.38
N SER A 10 -8.82 6.94 0.13
CA SER A 10 -8.80 5.99 -0.97
C SER A 10 -7.74 4.94 -0.65
N VAL A 11 -8.07 3.66 -0.80
CA VAL A 11 -7.20 2.56 -0.39
C VAL A 11 -6.46 2.03 -1.61
N THR A 12 -5.21 1.66 -1.44
CA THR A 12 -4.40 0.97 -2.45
C THR A 12 -3.81 -0.31 -1.88
N THR A 13 -3.53 -1.28 -2.74
CA THR A 13 -2.80 -2.48 -2.33
C THR A 13 -1.31 -2.29 -2.60
N VAL A 14 -0.49 -2.55 -1.59
CA VAL A 14 0.98 -2.51 -1.65
C VAL A 14 1.56 -3.86 -1.21
N CYS A 15 2.84 -4.07 -1.48
CA CYS A 15 3.59 -5.17 -0.93
C CYS A 15 4.29 -4.72 0.36
N LEU A 16 3.91 -5.29 1.49
CA LEU A 16 4.61 -5.11 2.76
C LEU A 16 5.73 -6.14 2.87
N GLU A 17 6.96 -5.66 2.76
CA GLU A 17 8.17 -6.47 2.84
C GLU A 17 8.39 -7.01 4.27
N PRO A 18 9.12 -8.11 4.45
CA PRO A 18 9.41 -8.67 5.78
C PRO A 18 10.10 -7.68 6.73
N GLY A 19 10.89 -6.76 6.17
CA GLY A 19 11.53 -5.67 6.90
C GLY A 19 10.58 -4.54 7.32
N GLY A 20 9.33 -4.53 6.83
CA GLY A 20 8.32 -3.49 7.06
C GLY A 20 8.34 -2.34 6.05
N GLY A 21 9.21 -2.40 5.05
CA GLY A 21 9.19 -1.48 3.91
C GLY A 21 8.01 -1.78 2.99
N LEU A 22 7.66 -0.81 2.15
CA LEU A 22 6.61 -0.95 1.15
C LEU A 22 7.21 -0.99 -0.27
N SER A 23 6.69 -1.89 -1.09
CA SER A 23 7.03 -2.04 -2.50
C SER A 23 5.76 -2.01 -3.36
N PRO A 24 5.85 -1.61 -4.65
CA PRO A 24 4.74 -1.73 -5.57
C PRO A 24 4.35 -3.20 -5.79
N VAL A 25 3.06 -3.44 -6.05
CA VAL A 25 2.60 -4.73 -6.56
C VAL A 25 3.08 -4.90 -7.99
N ILE A 26 3.63 -6.07 -8.31
CA ILE A 26 4.15 -6.36 -9.65
C ILE A 26 3.11 -7.16 -10.40
N CYS A 27 2.56 -6.56 -11.46
CA CYS A 27 1.59 -7.20 -12.34
C CYS A 27 2.30 -7.74 -13.58
N LYS A 28 2.14 -9.04 -13.85
CA LYS A 28 2.59 -9.65 -15.10
C LYS A 28 1.51 -9.41 -16.16
N ALA A 29 1.88 -8.69 -17.21
CA ALA A 29 1.05 -8.59 -18.40
C ALA A 29 0.97 -9.98 -19.07
N PRO A 30 -0.18 -10.35 -19.64
CA PRO A 30 -0.29 -11.62 -20.35
C PRO A 30 0.67 -11.66 -21.55
N ALA A 31 1.39 -12.77 -21.70
CA ALA A 31 2.40 -12.94 -22.75
C ALA A 31 1.79 -12.95 -24.16
N THR A 32 0.49 -13.22 -24.29
CA THR A 32 -0.21 -13.25 -25.57
C THR A 32 -1.61 -12.67 -25.44
N ARG A 33 -2.16 -12.16 -26.56
CA ARG A 33 -3.55 -11.66 -26.63
C ARG A 33 -4.60 -12.75 -26.34
N LEU A 34 -4.23 -14.03 -26.45
CA LEU A 34 -5.12 -15.16 -26.19
C LEU A 34 -5.35 -15.38 -24.69
N ASP A 35 -4.36 -15.05 -23.85
CA ASP A 35 -4.41 -15.10 -22.39
C ASP A 35 -4.91 -13.79 -21.77
N ALA A 36 -5.94 -13.17 -22.34
CA ALA A 36 -6.49 -11.90 -21.87
C ALA A 36 -7.07 -11.94 -20.44
N ARG A 37 -7.05 -13.10 -19.75
CA ARG A 37 -7.95 -13.33 -18.61
C ARG A 37 -7.44 -12.93 -17.24
N ARG A 38 -6.15 -12.78 -16.95
CA ARG A 38 -5.71 -12.24 -15.63
C ARG A 38 -4.36 -11.55 -15.72
N GLU A 39 -4.32 -10.24 -15.55
CA GLU A 39 -3.12 -9.59 -15.00
C GLU A 39 -2.93 -10.16 -13.59
N VAL A 40 -1.96 -11.07 -13.45
CA VAL A 40 -1.64 -11.66 -12.15
C VAL A 40 -0.68 -10.71 -11.46
N CYS A 41 -1.18 -10.05 -10.43
CA CYS A 41 -0.45 -9.10 -9.61
C CYS A 41 0.01 -9.78 -8.31
N GLU A 42 1.31 -9.78 -8.06
CA GLU A 42 1.95 -10.53 -6.97
C GLU A 42 2.91 -9.65 -6.17
N CYS A 43 3.20 -10.08 -4.95
CA CYS A 43 4.27 -9.55 -4.11
C CYS A 43 5.37 -10.61 -4.00
N PRO A 44 6.52 -10.47 -4.69
CA PRO A 44 7.52 -11.53 -4.74
C PRO A 44 8.18 -11.84 -3.39
N THR A 45 8.42 -10.82 -2.58
CA THR A 45 9.15 -10.92 -1.31
C THR A 45 8.31 -10.52 -0.10
N GLY A 46 7.18 -9.84 -0.31
CA GLY A 46 6.29 -9.32 0.71
C GLY A 46 4.88 -9.90 0.67
N ARG A 47 4.03 -9.43 1.58
CA ARG A 47 2.59 -9.74 1.58
C ARG A 47 1.79 -8.63 0.92
N ARG A 48 0.67 -8.97 0.30
CA ARG A 48 -0.34 -7.97 -0.09
C ARG A 48 -0.93 -7.32 1.16
N THR A 49 -0.91 -5.99 1.19
CA THR A 49 -1.41 -5.19 2.31
C THR A 49 -2.19 -4.01 1.76
N ASP A 50 -3.39 -3.79 2.29
CA ASP A 50 -4.16 -2.60 1.96
C ASP A 50 -3.66 -1.41 2.76
N ALA A 51 -3.42 -0.29 2.11
CA ALA A 51 -2.88 0.91 2.71
C ALA A 51 -3.71 2.15 2.31
N PRO A 52 -4.00 3.05 3.26
CA PRO A 52 -4.69 4.30 2.95
C PRO A 52 -3.76 5.23 2.17
N LEU A 53 -4.28 5.87 1.12
CA LEU A 53 -3.59 6.91 0.37
C LEU A 53 -3.60 8.21 1.16
N CYS A 54 -2.51 8.97 1.05
CA CYS A 54 -2.47 10.32 1.61
C CYS A 54 -3.49 11.22 0.88
N ALA A 55 -4.20 12.06 1.65
CA ALA A 55 -5.08 13.06 1.07
C ALA A 55 -4.29 14.10 0.26
N GLU A 56 -4.99 14.91 -0.53
CA GLU A 56 -4.36 16.01 -1.27
C GLU A 56 -3.67 16.98 -0.30
N GLY A 57 -2.37 17.23 -0.52
CA GLY A 57 -1.56 18.08 0.35
C GLY A 57 -1.07 17.42 1.65
N GLU A 58 -1.45 16.16 1.92
CA GLU A 58 -0.92 15.39 3.04
C GLU A 58 0.39 14.71 2.68
N THR A 59 1.37 14.76 3.58
CA THR A 59 2.67 14.12 3.40
C THR A 59 2.72 12.83 4.22
N PRO A 60 3.15 11.69 3.65
CA PRO A 60 3.31 10.46 4.41
C PRO A 60 4.35 10.63 5.53
N PRO A 61 4.26 9.83 6.60
CA PRO A 61 5.33 9.78 7.59
C PRO A 61 6.69 9.49 6.92
N PRO A 62 7.78 10.12 7.37
CA PRO A 62 9.09 9.92 6.77
C PRO A 62 9.53 8.45 6.87
N GLU A 63 10.08 7.94 5.77
CA GLU A 63 10.59 6.58 5.68
C GLU A 63 11.76 6.39 6.65
N THR A 64 11.51 5.62 7.72
CA THR A 64 12.46 5.37 8.81
C THR A 64 12.40 3.93 9.25
N ARG A 65 13.47 3.44 9.89
CA ARG A 65 13.48 2.09 10.50
C ARG A 65 12.33 1.89 11.51
N GLN A 66 11.94 2.95 12.22
CA GLN A 66 10.87 2.92 13.21
C GLN A 66 9.50 2.78 12.55
N LEU A 67 9.27 3.48 11.43
CA LEU A 67 8.06 3.34 10.62
C LEU A 67 7.96 1.92 10.03
N ASN A 68 9.06 1.37 9.53
CA ASN A 68 9.08 0.01 9.00
C ASN A 68 8.76 -1.02 10.09
N ALA A 69 9.37 -0.90 11.28
CA ALA A 69 9.06 -1.76 12.40
C ALA A 69 7.58 -1.69 12.82
N PHE A 70 6.98 -0.49 12.79
CA PHE A 70 5.55 -0.30 13.01
C PHE A 70 4.71 -1.01 11.95
N ARG A 71 4.93 -0.74 10.65
CA ARG A 71 4.18 -1.34 9.53
C ARG A 71 4.23 -2.87 9.57
N ARG A 72 5.40 -3.44 9.85
CA ARG A 72 5.57 -4.91 9.98
C ARG A 72 4.67 -5.50 11.07
N LYS A 73 4.47 -4.78 12.18
CA LYS A 73 3.61 -5.22 13.27
C LYS A 73 2.13 -4.95 12.99
N ALA A 74 1.83 -3.78 12.44
CA ALA A 74 0.48 -3.33 12.20
C ALA A 74 -0.19 -4.11 11.06
N GLY A 75 0.48 -4.24 9.91
CA GLY A 75 0.00 -4.98 8.74
C GLY A 75 0.07 -6.51 8.86
N GLN A 76 0.06 -7.04 10.08
CA GLN A 76 0.03 -8.50 10.30
C GLN A 76 -1.26 -9.14 9.82
N ASP A 77 -2.36 -8.38 9.85
CA ASP A 77 -3.68 -8.74 9.36
C ASP A 77 -3.87 -8.48 7.85
N GLY A 78 -2.87 -7.90 7.18
CA GLY A 78 -2.94 -7.53 5.77
C GLY A 78 -3.54 -6.15 5.51
N SER A 79 -3.68 -5.31 6.53
CA SER A 79 -4.17 -3.94 6.38
C SER A 79 -3.34 -2.94 7.19
N LEU A 80 -3.21 -1.74 6.66
CA LEU A 80 -2.68 -0.56 7.35
C LEU A 80 -3.76 0.53 7.46
N VAL A 81 -5.01 0.20 7.10
CA VAL A 81 -6.14 1.13 7.10
C VAL A 81 -6.58 1.40 8.52
N GLY A 82 -6.65 2.68 8.89
CA GLY A 82 -7.01 3.11 10.24
C GLY A 82 -5.86 3.08 11.25
N ASP A 83 -4.70 2.56 10.86
CA ASP A 83 -3.49 2.58 11.69
C ASP A 83 -2.98 4.00 11.91
N ARG A 84 -2.40 4.22 13.08
CA ARG A 84 -1.82 5.51 13.46
C ARG A 84 -0.37 5.35 13.86
N TYR A 85 0.50 6.16 13.26
CA TYR A 85 1.91 6.23 13.60
C TYR A 85 2.22 7.58 14.24
N ARG A 86 2.69 7.57 15.49
CA ARG A 86 2.97 8.79 16.29
C ARG A 86 1.79 9.77 16.27
N ASP A 87 0.61 9.26 16.64
CA ASP A 87 -0.65 9.99 16.75
C ASP A 87 -1.21 10.56 15.43
N ARG A 88 -0.57 10.30 14.29
CA ARG A 88 -1.06 10.69 12.97
C ARG A 88 -1.57 9.48 12.20
N PRO A 89 -2.63 9.62 11.37
CA PRO A 89 -3.04 8.59 10.44
C PRO A 89 -1.84 8.14 9.61
N LEU A 90 -1.68 6.82 9.47
CA LEU A 90 -0.77 6.31 8.46
C LEU A 90 -1.39 6.57 7.10
N CYS A 91 -0.56 6.98 6.14
CA CYS A 91 -0.94 7.10 4.75
C CYS A 91 0.28 6.80 3.86
N VAL A 92 0.03 6.41 2.61
CA VAL A 92 1.06 6.14 1.62
C VAL A 92 0.82 6.98 0.37
N ILE A 93 1.88 7.29 -0.34
CA ILE A 93 1.76 7.83 -1.71
C ILE A 93 1.61 6.61 -2.63
N PRO A 94 0.67 6.63 -3.59
CA PRO A 94 0.52 5.52 -4.52
C PRO A 94 1.85 5.34 -5.26
N PRO A 95 2.41 4.11 -5.31
CA PRO A 95 3.61 3.88 -6.09
C PRO A 95 3.31 4.24 -7.55
N ASN A 96 4.22 4.97 -8.19
CA ASN A 96 4.07 5.36 -9.59
C ASN A 96 3.77 4.08 -10.42
N PRO A 97 2.65 4.02 -11.18
CA PRO A 97 2.29 2.85 -11.99
C PRO A 97 3.34 2.50 -13.07
N GLN A 98 4.36 3.33 -13.24
CA GLN A 98 5.52 3.10 -14.13
C GLN A 98 6.51 2.03 -13.64
N GLY A 99 6.15 1.19 -12.67
CA GLY A 99 6.82 -0.09 -12.42
C GLY A 99 6.80 -1.06 -13.63
N ARG A 100 6.24 -0.66 -14.79
CA ARG A 100 6.57 -1.21 -16.10
C ARG A 100 8.02 -0.89 -16.46
N ARG A 101 8.95 -1.72 -16.00
CA ARG A 101 10.30 -1.80 -16.59
C ARG A 101 10.12 -2.09 -18.10
N PRO A 102 10.73 -1.32 -19.02
CA PRO A 102 10.73 -1.65 -20.44
C PRO A 102 11.46 -2.97 -20.71
#